data_AF-A0A2C7A6E5-F1
#
_entry.id   AF-A0A2C7A6E5-F1
#
_cell.length_a   1.000
_cell.length_b   1.000
_cell.length_c   1.000
_cell.angle_alpha   90.00
_cell.angle_beta   90.00
_cell.angle_gamma   90.00
#
_symmetry.space_group_name_H-M   'P 1'
#
loop_
_entity.id
_entity.type
_entity.pdbx_description
1 polymer ?
#
loop_
_entity_poly.entity_id
_entity_poly.type
_entity_poly.pdbx_seq_one_letter_code
_entity_poly.pdbx_strand_id
1 'polypeptide(L)'
;MKLKAIVTSLDEVDEKYRDLYTQGADGKYRLDAEGVEDVTGLKTALENERKAVRDLKGRFSGIDADEYARLKAEDAERATKKAKDEGDWKALERQLLERHATELKTHQDRVGSLTSALETHLVDAQATAAIAGARGVPQLLLPHVKSAVKVIEEDGQFSVRVVDAVVSHRVV
;
A
#
# COMPACT_ATOMS: atom_id res chain seq x y z
N MET A 1 -51.22 -48.28 -44.62
CA MET A 1 -49.90 -47.70 -44.97
C MET A 1 -49.17 -47.31 -43.69
N LYS A 2 -47.84 -47.35 -43.68
CA LYS A 2 -47.02 -46.78 -42.60
C LYS A 2 -46.37 -45.50 -43.13
N LEU A 3 -46.64 -44.37 -42.48
CA LEU A 3 -45.97 -43.10 -42.78
C LEU A 3 -44.60 -43.08 -42.11
N LYS A 4 -43.59 -42.53 -42.79
CA LYS A 4 -42.24 -42.36 -42.21
C LYS A 4 -42.25 -41.11 -41.32
N ALA A 5 -41.76 -41.19 -40.09
CA ALA A 5 -41.71 -40.03 -39.20
C ALA A 5 -40.79 -38.89 -39.71
N ILE A 6 -39.81 -39.21 -40.58
CA ILE A 6 -38.86 -38.26 -41.17
C ILE A 6 -38.69 -38.60 -42.66
N VAL A 7 -38.78 -37.60 -43.53
CA VAL A 7 -38.55 -37.73 -44.98
C VAL A 7 -37.58 -36.66 -45.48
N THR A 8 -36.83 -37.01 -46.52
CA THR A 8 -35.80 -36.14 -47.15
C THR A 8 -36.38 -35.20 -48.21
N SER A 9 -37.50 -35.58 -48.82
CA SER A 9 -38.29 -34.75 -49.73
C SER A 9 -39.77 -34.96 -49.48
N LEU A 10 -40.59 -33.91 -49.65
CA LEU A 10 -42.04 -33.99 -49.61
C LEU A 10 -42.61 -34.89 -50.72
N ASP A 11 -41.84 -35.16 -51.77
CA ASP A 11 -42.23 -36.08 -52.85
C ASP A 11 -42.24 -37.56 -52.45
N GLU A 12 -41.57 -37.90 -51.35
CA GLU A 12 -41.65 -39.25 -50.76
C GLU A 12 -42.95 -39.48 -49.98
N VAL A 13 -43.76 -38.43 -49.80
CA VAL A 13 -45.04 -38.45 -49.10
C VAL A 13 -46.15 -38.19 -50.11
N ASP A 14 -47.16 -39.05 -50.09
CA ASP A 14 -48.39 -38.88 -50.87
C ASP A 14 -48.99 -37.49 -50.58
N GLU A 15 -49.41 -36.77 -51.63
CA GLU A 15 -49.85 -35.36 -51.59
C GLU A 15 -50.83 -35.09 -50.45
N LYS A 16 -51.71 -36.06 -50.18
CA LYS A 16 -52.75 -35.98 -49.15
C LYS A 16 -52.24 -35.85 -47.72
N TYR A 17 -50.97 -36.18 -47.47
CA TYR A 17 -50.35 -36.13 -46.14
C TYR A 17 -49.19 -35.14 -46.05
N ARG A 18 -48.87 -34.40 -47.12
CA ARG A 18 -47.75 -33.43 -47.14
C ARG A 18 -47.96 -32.29 -46.15
N ASP A 19 -49.20 -31.84 -45.98
CA ASP A 19 -49.59 -30.78 -45.04
C ASP A 19 -49.33 -31.16 -43.56
N LEU A 20 -49.17 -32.46 -43.27
CA LEU A 20 -48.85 -32.96 -41.93
C LEU A 20 -47.35 -33.03 -41.66
N TYR A 21 -46.49 -32.48 -42.54
CA TYR A 21 -45.04 -32.47 -42.34
C TYR A 21 -44.48 -31.04 -42.24
N THR A 22 -43.68 -30.78 -41.21
CA THR A 22 -42.97 -29.52 -41.00
C THR A 22 -41.49 -29.67 -41.31
N GLN A 23 -40.88 -28.63 -41.90
CA GLN A 23 -39.44 -28.64 -42.21
C GLN A 23 -38.64 -28.33 -40.94
N GLY A 24 -37.80 -29.27 -40.51
CA GLY A 24 -36.86 -29.06 -39.41
C GLY A 24 -35.61 -28.27 -39.85
N ALA A 25 -34.89 -27.71 -38.88
CA ALA A 25 -33.68 -26.90 -39.10
C ALA A 25 -32.56 -27.64 -39.89
N ASP A 26 -32.61 -28.98 -39.91
CA ASP A 26 -31.68 -29.85 -40.63
C ASP A 26 -32.03 -30.03 -42.12
N GLY A 27 -33.06 -29.33 -42.63
CA GLY A 27 -33.54 -29.41 -44.01
C GLY A 27 -34.43 -30.63 -44.32
N LYS A 28 -34.72 -31.47 -43.33
CA LYS A 28 -35.58 -32.67 -43.45
C LYS A 28 -37.00 -32.38 -42.96
N TYR A 29 -38.00 -33.06 -43.52
CA TYR A 29 -39.41 -32.90 -43.15
C TYR A 29 -39.81 -33.95 -42.10
N ARG A 30 -40.56 -33.54 -41.08
CA ARG A 30 -41.01 -34.42 -39.97
C ARG A 30 -42.51 -34.37 -39.82
N LEU A 31 -43.10 -35.52 -39.49
CA LEU A 31 -44.53 -35.63 -39.24
C LEU A 31 -44.89 -34.81 -37.99
N ASP A 32 -45.73 -33.80 -38.18
CA ASP A 32 -46.26 -32.92 -37.15
C ASP A 32 -47.47 -33.60 -36.50
N ALA A 33 -47.18 -34.46 -35.51
CA ALA A 33 -48.16 -35.18 -34.74
C ALA A 33 -48.19 -34.65 -33.30
N GLU A 34 -49.40 -34.38 -32.78
CA GLU A 34 -49.58 -33.95 -31.39
C GLU A 34 -48.96 -34.97 -30.41
N GLY A 35 -48.05 -34.49 -29.55
CA GLY A 35 -47.35 -35.29 -28.54
C GLY A 35 -45.95 -35.77 -28.90
N VAL A 36 -45.41 -35.42 -30.08
CA VAL A 36 -44.02 -35.74 -30.46
C VAL A 36 -43.10 -34.55 -30.14
N GLU A 37 -42.24 -34.69 -29.14
CA GLU A 37 -41.24 -33.69 -28.78
C GLU A 37 -40.07 -33.65 -29.79
N ASP A 38 -39.55 -32.45 -30.07
CA ASP A 38 -38.37 -32.28 -30.93
C ASP A 38 -37.08 -32.63 -30.18
N VAL A 39 -36.54 -33.81 -30.48
CA VAL A 39 -35.34 -34.36 -29.81
C VAL A 39 -34.01 -33.99 -30.49
N THR A 40 -34.03 -33.12 -31.52
CA THR A 40 -32.82 -32.78 -32.31
C THR A 40 -31.67 -32.19 -31.53
N GLY A 41 -31.97 -31.32 -30.57
CA GLY A 41 -30.96 -30.65 -29.75
C GLY A 41 -30.47 -31.50 -28.57
N LEU A 42 -31.26 -32.47 -28.12
CA LEU A 42 -30.99 -33.22 -26.89
C LEU A 42 -29.73 -34.07 -27.00
N LYS A 43 -29.46 -34.66 -28.17
CA LYS A 43 -28.25 -35.43 -28.39
C LYS A 43 -26.99 -34.56 -28.31
N THR A 44 -27.03 -33.38 -28.91
CA THR A 44 -25.93 -32.41 -28.88
C THR A 44 -25.71 -31.84 -27.48
N ALA A 45 -26.80 -31.50 -26.77
CA ALA A 45 -26.74 -31.05 -25.38
C ALA A 45 -26.14 -32.13 -24.47
N LEU A 46 -26.58 -33.37 -24.60
CA LEU A 46 -26.06 -34.51 -23.84
C LEU A 46 -24.57 -34.79 -24.15
N GLU A 47 -24.15 -34.67 -25.41
CA GLU A 47 -22.75 -34.79 -25.78
C GLU A 47 -21.89 -33.67 -25.19
N ASN A 48 -22.38 -32.43 -25.15
CA ASN A 48 -21.70 -31.30 -24.54
C ASN A 48 -21.58 -31.46 -23.02
N GLU A 49 -22.64 -31.91 -22.35
CA GLU A 49 -22.62 -32.19 -20.92
C GLU A 49 -21.63 -33.32 -20.58
N ARG A 50 -21.60 -34.39 -21.38
CA ARG A 50 -20.61 -35.49 -21.24
C ARG A 50 -19.18 -35.04 -21.49
N LYS A 51 -18.94 -34.05 -22.36
CA LYS A 51 -17.61 -33.45 -22.55
C LYS A 51 -17.24 -32.61 -21.33
N ALA A 52 -18.13 -31.71 -20.88
CA ALA A 52 -17.91 -30.88 -19.71
C ALA A 52 -17.62 -31.70 -18.44
N VAL A 53 -18.36 -32.79 -18.21
CA VAL A 53 -18.12 -33.70 -17.08
C VAL A 53 -16.77 -34.40 -17.20
N ARG A 54 -16.36 -34.84 -18.40
CA ARG A 54 -15.04 -35.46 -18.61
C ARG A 54 -13.91 -34.46 -18.42
N ASP A 55 -14.07 -33.23 -18.89
CA ASP A 55 -13.06 -32.18 -18.77
C ASP A 55 -12.91 -31.73 -17.31
N LEU A 56 -14.02 -31.52 -16.60
CA LEU A 56 -14.00 -31.23 -15.17
C LEU A 56 -13.40 -32.39 -14.38
N LYS A 57 -13.83 -33.62 -14.65
CA LYS A 57 -13.27 -34.80 -13.98
C LYS A 57 -11.79 -34.97 -14.28
N GLY A 58 -11.32 -34.64 -15.49
CA GLY A 58 -9.89 -34.67 -15.85
C GLY A 58 -9.08 -33.55 -15.19
N ARG A 59 -9.66 -32.36 -14.99
CA ARG A 59 -9.00 -31.22 -14.32
C ARG A 59 -8.93 -31.38 -12.80
N PHE A 60 -9.92 -32.03 -12.21
CA PHE A 60 -10.07 -32.16 -10.76
C PHE A 60 -9.84 -33.58 -10.23
N SER A 61 -9.50 -34.56 -11.07
CA SER A 61 -9.30 -35.98 -10.67
C SER A 61 -8.20 -36.21 -9.64
N GLY A 62 -7.29 -35.25 -9.47
CA GLY A 62 -6.20 -35.31 -8.49
C GLY A 62 -6.28 -34.22 -7.43
N ILE A 63 -7.35 -33.42 -7.39
CA ILE A 63 -7.52 -32.37 -6.38
C ILE A 63 -8.44 -32.93 -5.30
N ASP A 64 -7.86 -33.25 -4.15
CA ASP A 64 -8.63 -33.59 -2.97
C ASP A 64 -9.29 -32.31 -2.42
N ALA A 65 -10.61 -32.35 -2.24
CA ALA A 65 -11.38 -31.22 -1.73
C ALA A 65 -10.93 -30.84 -0.31
N ASP A 66 -10.52 -31.83 0.49
CA ASP A 66 -10.05 -31.61 1.86
C ASP A 66 -8.67 -30.96 1.88
N GLU A 67 -7.77 -31.35 0.98
CA GLU A 67 -6.44 -30.74 0.84
C GLU A 67 -6.55 -29.30 0.33
N TYR A 68 -7.41 -29.04 -0.66
CA TYR A 68 -7.69 -27.70 -1.14
C TYR A 68 -8.26 -26.79 -0.05
N ALA A 69 -9.19 -27.31 0.77
CA ALA A 69 -9.75 -26.58 1.90
C ALA A 69 -8.68 -26.24 2.95
N ARG A 70 -7.79 -27.19 3.26
CA ARG A 70 -6.64 -26.97 4.17
C ARG A 70 -5.68 -25.91 3.63
N LEU A 71 -5.27 -26.00 2.37
CA LEU A 71 -4.37 -25.02 1.74
C LEU A 71 -4.96 -23.60 1.80
N LYS A 72 -6.26 -23.47 1.55
CA LYS A 72 -6.97 -22.19 1.60
C LYS A 72 -7.05 -21.64 3.02
N ALA A 73 -7.23 -22.50 4.02
CA ALA A 73 -7.20 -22.11 5.42
C ALA A 73 -5.80 -21.64 5.84
N GLU A 74 -4.75 -22.37 5.45
CA GLU A 74 -3.36 -21.97 5.71
C GLU A 74 -2.97 -20.66 5.02
N ASP A 75 -3.44 -20.41 3.80
CA ASP A 75 -3.26 -19.12 3.11
C ASP A 75 -3.96 -17.98 3.84
N ALA A 76 -5.18 -18.20 4.34
CA ALA A 76 -5.89 -17.22 5.14
C ALA A 76 -5.17 -16.94 6.48
N GLU A 77 -4.65 -17.97 7.15
CA GLU A 77 -3.84 -17.80 8.36
C GLU A 77 -2.52 -17.06 8.08
N ARG A 78 -1.84 -17.35 6.97
CA ARG A 78 -0.63 -16.62 6.56
C ARG A 78 -0.94 -15.16 6.23
N ALA A 79 -2.05 -14.89 5.54
CA ALA A 79 -2.47 -13.54 5.23
C ALA A 79 -2.82 -12.74 6.50
N THR A 80 -3.50 -13.36 7.46
CA THR A 80 -3.84 -12.70 8.73
C THR A 80 -2.62 -12.47 9.62
N LYS A 81 -1.66 -13.40 9.68
CA LYS A 81 -0.38 -13.19 10.38
C LYS A 81 0.39 -12.02 9.77
N LYS A 82 0.58 -12.02 8.45
CA LYS A 82 1.24 -10.90 7.74
C LYS A 82 0.54 -9.57 7.99
N ALA A 83 -0.79 -9.52 7.93
CA ALA A 83 -1.53 -8.28 8.18
C ALA A 83 -1.38 -7.78 9.62
N LYS A 84 -1.30 -8.69 10.61
CA LYS A 84 -1.00 -8.35 12.00
C LYS A 84 0.44 -7.84 12.14
N ASP A 85 1.40 -8.60 11.63
CA ASP A 85 2.83 -8.25 11.68
C ASP A 85 3.10 -6.90 11.00
N GLU A 86 2.46 -6.62 9.85
CA GLU A 86 2.54 -5.33 9.15
C GLU A 86 1.89 -4.18 9.94
N GLY A 87 0.75 -4.45 10.59
CA GLY A 87 0.07 -3.48 11.46
C GLY A 87 0.92 -3.11 12.68
N ASP A 88 1.49 -4.12 13.33
CA ASP A 88 2.38 -3.98 14.48
C ASP A 88 3.68 -3.30 14.07
N TRP A 89 4.23 -3.62 12.90
CA TRP A 89 5.42 -2.96 12.36
C TRP A 89 5.21 -1.47 12.12
N LYS A 90 4.10 -1.08 11.48
CA LYS A 90 3.76 0.33 11.28
C LYS A 90 3.55 1.07 12.59
N ALA A 91 2.92 0.42 13.58
CA ALA A 91 2.75 1.00 14.91
C ALA A 91 4.10 1.20 15.63
N LEU A 92 5.00 0.21 15.55
CA LEU A 92 6.34 0.28 16.13
C LEU A 92 7.20 1.35 15.46
N GLU A 93 7.17 1.45 14.14
CA GLU A 93 7.88 2.48 13.37
C GLU A 93 7.42 3.87 13.78
N ARG A 94 6.09 4.08 13.89
CA ARG A 94 5.54 5.37 14.34
C ARG A 94 5.98 5.69 15.76
N GLN A 95 5.93 4.72 16.68
CA GLN A 95 6.38 4.90 18.05
C GLN A 95 7.87 5.24 18.13
N LEU A 96 8.70 4.60 17.30
CA LEU A 96 10.14 4.86 17.25
C LEU A 96 10.43 6.27 16.74
N LEU A 97 9.75 6.70 15.68
CA LEU A 97 9.87 8.06 15.13
C LEU A 97 9.41 9.13 16.13
N GLU A 98 8.27 8.91 16.80
CA GLU A 98 7.76 9.83 17.84
C GLU A 98 8.75 9.95 19.02
N ARG A 99 9.30 8.83 19.49
CA ARG A 99 10.31 8.82 20.55
C ARG A 99 11.58 9.55 20.12
N HIS A 100 12.11 9.22 18.95
CA HIS A 100 13.33 9.84 18.43
C HIS A 100 13.16 11.34 18.20
N ALA A 101 12.02 11.79 17.69
CA ALA A 101 11.72 13.22 17.56
C ALA A 101 11.67 13.93 18.93
N THR A 102 11.11 13.27 19.94
CA THR A 102 11.05 13.79 21.31
C THR A 102 12.44 13.87 21.95
N GLU A 103 13.26 12.83 21.77
CA GLU A 103 14.65 12.79 22.24
C GLU A 103 15.49 13.86 21.56
N LEU A 104 15.41 13.98 20.23
CA LEU A 104 16.10 15.04 19.47
C LEU A 104 15.73 16.43 19.97
N LYS A 105 14.44 16.70 20.17
CA LYS A 105 13.99 17.98 20.71
C LYS A 105 14.56 18.22 22.11
N THR A 106 14.52 17.22 22.98
CA THR A 106 15.07 17.33 24.34
C THR A 106 16.57 17.60 24.32
N HIS A 107 17.31 16.94 23.44
CA HIS A 107 18.74 17.19 23.25
C HIS A 107 19.01 18.57 22.67
N GLN A 108 18.23 19.03 21.69
CA GLN A 108 18.34 20.39 21.12
C GLN A 108 18.04 21.46 22.18
N ASP A 109 16.97 21.31 22.95
CA ASP A 109 16.60 22.22 24.02
C ASP A 109 17.71 22.26 25.09
N ARG A 110 18.26 21.10 25.44
CA ARG A 110 19.38 21.01 26.39
C ARG A 110 20.64 21.68 25.84
N VAL A 111 21.00 21.43 24.59
CA VAL A 111 22.14 22.08 23.93
C VAL A 111 21.94 23.60 23.93
N GLY A 112 20.76 24.09 23.51
CA GLY A 112 20.45 25.52 23.54
C GLY A 112 20.60 26.12 24.94
N SER A 113 20.06 25.45 25.97
CA SER A 113 20.19 25.91 27.36
C SER A 113 21.65 25.95 27.85
N LEU A 114 22.45 24.93 27.50
CA LEU A 114 23.86 24.85 27.85
C LEU A 114 24.67 25.92 27.12
N THR A 115 24.39 26.15 25.83
CA THR A 115 25.04 27.18 25.04
C THR A 115 24.74 28.57 25.60
N SER A 116 23.48 28.90 25.90
CA SER A 116 23.14 30.20 26.50
C SER A 116 23.77 30.42 27.88
N ALA A 117 23.83 29.37 28.71
CA ALA A 117 24.50 29.44 30.00
C ALA A 117 26.02 29.67 29.83
N LEU A 118 26.65 28.92 28.92
CA LEU A 118 28.07 29.03 28.60
C LEU A 118 28.40 30.42 28.05
N GLU A 119 27.58 30.96 27.13
CA GLU A 119 27.74 32.30 26.59
C GLU A 119 27.70 33.36 27.70
N THR A 120 26.69 33.28 28.57
CA THR A 120 26.54 34.20 29.71
C THR A 120 27.78 34.16 30.60
N HIS A 121 28.24 32.96 30.97
CA HIS A 121 29.42 32.78 31.81
C HIS A 121 30.71 33.27 31.15
N LEU A 122 30.93 32.99 29.87
CA LEU A 122 32.12 33.45 29.15
C LEU A 122 32.15 34.97 29.04
N VAL A 123 31.03 35.60 28.68
CA VAL A 123 30.93 37.05 28.61
C VAL A 123 31.17 37.66 29.99
N ASP A 124 30.56 37.13 31.05
CA ASP A 124 30.74 37.63 32.42
C ASP A 124 32.20 37.52 32.88
N ALA A 125 32.83 36.35 32.70
CA ALA A 125 34.20 36.12 33.12
C ALA A 125 35.19 37.01 32.35
N GLN A 126 35.07 37.06 31.02
CA GLN A 126 36.01 37.82 30.18
C GLN A 126 35.80 39.33 30.31
N ALA A 127 34.56 39.81 30.36
CA ALA A 127 34.29 41.24 30.57
C ALA A 127 34.77 41.70 31.97
N THR A 128 34.53 40.90 33.01
CA THR A 128 34.99 41.23 34.37
C THR A 128 36.52 41.30 34.42
N ALA A 129 37.21 40.32 33.83
CA ALA A 129 38.67 40.29 33.77
C ALA A 129 39.24 41.49 33.00
N ALA A 130 38.65 41.83 31.84
CA ALA A 130 39.08 42.98 31.03
C ALA A 130 38.87 44.32 31.76
N ILE A 131 37.71 44.51 32.40
CA ILE A 131 37.41 45.75 33.15
C ILE A 131 38.35 45.89 34.35
N ALA A 132 38.58 44.82 35.10
CA ALA A 132 39.49 44.83 36.25
C ALA A 132 40.94 45.12 35.81
N GLY A 133 41.40 44.52 34.71
CA GLY A 133 42.72 44.80 34.13
C GLY A 133 42.88 46.26 33.69
N ALA A 134 41.82 46.88 33.20
CA ALA A 134 41.78 48.30 32.86
C ALA A 134 41.60 49.24 34.08
N ARG A 135 41.61 48.71 35.32
CA ARG A 135 41.36 49.43 36.58
C ARG A 135 39.96 50.08 36.65
N GLY A 136 38.99 49.57 35.90
CA GLY A 136 37.59 50.00 35.97
C GLY A 136 36.81 49.28 37.07
N VAL A 137 35.58 49.72 37.34
CA VAL A 137 34.67 49.08 38.30
C VAL A 137 33.71 48.13 37.53
N PRO A 138 33.85 46.79 37.66
CA PRO A 138 33.06 45.84 36.87
C PRO A 138 31.55 45.98 37.08
N GLN A 139 31.09 46.25 38.30
CA GLN A 139 29.66 46.36 38.62
C GLN A 139 28.93 47.44 37.81
N LEU A 140 29.61 48.54 37.46
CA LEU A 140 29.00 49.66 36.73
C LEU A 140 29.13 49.49 35.21
N LEU A 141 30.19 48.83 34.76
CA LEU A 141 30.53 48.75 33.34
C LEU A 141 30.02 47.47 32.66
N LEU A 142 29.80 46.40 33.43
CA LEU A 142 29.30 45.11 32.90
C LEU A 142 28.01 45.22 32.08
N PRO A 143 26.96 45.94 32.51
CA PRO A 143 25.73 46.06 31.72
C PRO A 143 25.95 46.68 30.33
N HIS A 144 26.84 47.66 30.23
CA HIS A 144 27.16 48.35 28.97
C HIS A 144 28.10 47.52 28.08
N VAL A 145 29.06 46.81 28.68
CA VAL A 145 29.97 45.93 27.93
C VAL A 145 29.23 44.70 27.40
N LYS A 146 28.31 44.11 28.17
CA LYS A 146 27.47 42.98 27.74
C LYS A 146 26.67 43.29 26.47
N SER A 147 26.13 44.49 26.32
CA SER A 147 25.38 44.87 25.13
C SER A 147 26.23 45.03 23.86
N ALA A 148 27.54 45.21 24.01
CA ALA A 148 28.48 45.45 22.92
C ALA A 148 29.29 44.21 22.51
N VAL A 149 29.01 43.06 23.12
CA VAL A 149 29.89 41.88 23.06
C VAL A 149 29.08 40.64 22.71
N LYS A 150 29.64 39.77 21.86
CA LYS A 150 29.02 38.52 21.43
C LYS A 150 30.03 37.37 21.43
N VAL A 151 29.54 36.16 21.70
CA VAL A 151 30.34 34.95 21.60
C VAL A 151 30.31 34.46 20.15
N ILE A 152 31.49 34.14 19.61
CA ILE A 152 31.68 33.57 18.29
C ILE A 152 32.37 32.22 18.47
N GLU A 153 31.79 31.20 17.84
CA GLU A 153 32.39 29.87 17.73
C GLU A 153 33.23 29.81 16.45
N GLU A 154 34.54 29.62 16.60
CA GLU A 154 35.49 29.38 15.51
C GLU A 154 36.19 28.05 15.81
N ASP A 155 36.13 27.09 14.88
CA ASP A 155 36.78 25.77 14.97
C ASP A 155 36.51 25.00 16.28
N GLY A 156 35.29 25.13 16.84
CA GLY A 156 34.89 24.49 18.10
C GLY A 156 35.41 25.17 19.37
N GLN A 157 36.01 26.37 19.24
CA GLN A 157 36.40 27.23 20.35
C GLN A 157 35.48 28.45 20.45
N PHE A 158 34.98 28.71 21.66
CA PHE A 158 34.15 29.88 21.95
C PHE A 158 35.03 31.06 22.36
N SER A 159 34.99 32.14 21.57
CA SER A 159 35.70 33.38 21.86
C SER A 159 34.72 34.56 21.97
N VAL A 160 35.02 35.51 22.85
CA VAL A 160 34.16 36.69 23.08
C VAL A 160 34.74 37.87 22.30
N ARG A 161 33.96 38.45 21.38
CA ARG A 161 34.38 39.61 20.56
C ARG A 161 33.41 40.78 20.70
N VAL A 162 33.93 42.00 20.57
CA VAL A 162 33.13 43.24 20.53
C VAL A 162 32.48 43.34 19.16
N VAL A 163 31.16 43.55 19.12
CA VAL A 163 30.41 43.76 17.88
C VAL A 163 30.10 45.25 17.78
N ASP A 164 30.79 45.94 16.87
CA ASP A 164 30.44 47.31 16.50
C ASP A 164 29.36 47.27 15.40
N ALA A 165 28.47 48.26 15.40
CA ALA A 165 27.34 48.37 14.47
C ALA A 165 27.77 48.55 12.99
N VAL A 166 29.07 48.62 12.69
CA VAL A 166 29.60 48.99 11.37
C VAL A 166 30.35 47.87 10.63
N VAL A 167 30.73 46.74 11.25
CA VAL A 167 31.62 45.79 10.54
C VAL A 167 31.22 44.32 10.71
N SER A 168 30.38 43.86 9.78
CA SER A 168 30.31 42.46 9.39
C SER A 168 31.55 42.07 8.59
N HIS A 169 32.28 41.05 9.09
CA HIS A 169 33.37 40.30 8.45
C HIS A 169 34.57 41.09 7.89
N ARG A 170 35.67 41.10 8.66
CA ARG A 170 37.02 41.02 8.08
C ARG A 170 37.80 39.91 8.77
N VAL A 171 37.73 38.74 8.16
CA VAL A 171 38.71 37.66 8.30
C VAL A 171 39.98 38.13 7.58
N VAL A 172 41.11 38.08 8.27
CA VAL A 172 42.45 37.95 7.69
C VAL A 172 43.10 36.77 8.40
#